data_AF-A0A956VSW8-F1
#
_entry.id   AF-A0A956VSW8-F1
#
_cell.length_a   1.000
_cell.length_b   1.000
_cell.length_c   1.000
_cell.angle_alpha   90.00
_cell.angle_beta   90.00
_cell.angle_gamma   90.00
#
_symmetry.space_group_name_H-M   'P 1'
#
loop_
_entity.id
_entity.type
_entity.pdbx_description
1 polymer ?
#
loop_
_entity_poly.entity_id
_entity_poly.type
_entity_poly.pdbx_seq_one_letter_code
_entity_poly.pdbx_strand_id
1 'polypeptide(L)'
;MEWVVLAAVAALVALFVAWPRRGDADPVPVAVADLRDERAALLDELREIDEDALAGRITAEDRLDARRQLGQRLRSVTEALRDLGESPDVAPPARASAPPAPGDEERA
;
A
#
# COMPACT_ATOMS: atom_id res chain seq x y z
N MET A 1 -16.87 -12.42 33.29
CA MET A 1 -16.44 -12.10 31.91
C MET A 1 -16.03 -10.63 31.72
N GLU A 2 -16.27 -9.76 32.70
CA GLU A 2 -16.02 -8.30 32.63
C GLU A 2 -14.53 -7.91 32.68
N TRP A 3 -13.71 -8.64 33.44
CA TRP A 3 -12.27 -8.38 33.58
C TRP A 3 -11.46 -8.56 32.29
N VAL A 4 -11.91 -9.44 31.38
CA VAL A 4 -11.23 -9.69 30.10
C VAL A 4 -11.40 -8.50 29.15
N VAL A 5 -12.59 -7.87 29.17
CA VAL A 5 -12.86 -6.67 28.37
C VAL A 5 -12.04 -5.50 28.88
N LEU A 6 -11.93 -5.32 30.21
CA LEU A 6 -11.10 -4.27 30.80
C LEU A 6 -9.61 -4.43 30.46
N ALA A 7 -9.10 -5.66 30.44
CA ALA A 7 -7.73 -5.93 30.03
C ALA A 7 -7.47 -5.61 28.55
N ALA A 8 -8.43 -5.94 27.67
CA ALA A 8 -8.33 -5.64 26.24
C ALA A 8 -8.35 -4.12 25.97
N VAL A 9 -9.23 -3.38 26.66
CA VAL A 9 -9.31 -1.91 26.56
C VAL A 9 -8.03 -1.26 27.09
N ALA A 10 -7.50 -1.74 28.22
CA ALA A 10 -6.25 -1.22 28.78
C ALA A 10 -5.05 -1.44 27.84
N ALA A 11 -4.98 -2.60 27.17
CA ALA A 11 -3.94 -2.88 26.18
C ALA A 11 -4.02 -1.93 24.98
N LEU A 12 -5.23 -1.65 24.47
CA LEU A 12 -5.45 -0.70 23.38
C LEU A 12 -5.05 0.73 23.76
N VAL A 13 -5.39 1.17 24.98
CA VAL A 13 -4.99 2.48 25.49
C VAL A 13 -3.48 2.56 25.68
N ALA A 14 -2.84 1.51 26.20
CA ALA A 14 -1.38 1.46 26.34
C ALA A 14 -0.69 1.54 24.97
N LEU A 15 -1.23 0.87 23.95
CA LEU A 15 -0.74 0.95 22.58
C LEU A 15 -0.90 2.37 22.00
N PHE A 16 -2.03 3.03 22.30
CA PHE A 16 -2.31 4.40 21.86
C PHE A 16 -1.46 5.46 22.58
N VAL A 17 -1.12 5.24 23.86
CA VAL A 17 -0.25 6.15 24.63
C VAL A 17 1.23 5.93 24.30
N ALA A 18 1.63 4.68 24.07
CA ALA A 18 2.96 4.34 23.55
C ALA A 18 3.13 4.75 22.08
N TRP A 19 2.05 5.15 21.41
CA TRP A 19 2.09 5.72 20.07
C TRP A 19 2.85 7.04 20.09
N PRO A 20 4.01 7.14 19.42
CA PRO A 20 4.84 8.32 19.48
C PRO A 20 4.08 9.52 18.88
N ARG A 21 3.79 10.51 19.73
CA ARG A 21 3.21 11.79 19.32
C ARG A 21 4.19 12.46 18.35
N ARG A 22 3.73 12.74 17.13
CA ARG A 22 4.44 13.27 15.94
C ARG A 22 5.09 14.67 16.11
N GLY A 23 5.85 14.91 17.19
CA GLY A 23 6.32 16.24 17.57
C GLY A 23 7.83 16.50 17.45
N ASP A 24 8.72 15.58 17.88
CA ASP A 24 10.05 16.00 18.35
C ASP A 24 11.28 15.29 17.76
N ALA A 25 11.16 14.55 16.66
CA ALA A 25 12.35 14.05 15.96
C ALA A 25 12.07 13.99 14.47
N ASP A 26 12.98 14.49 13.64
CA ASP A 26 12.92 14.44 12.18
C ASP A 26 12.98 12.96 11.72
N PRO A 27 11.85 12.29 11.39
CA PRO A 27 11.74 10.83 11.34
C PRO A 27 11.44 10.31 9.92
N VAL A 28 11.63 11.14 8.90
CA VAL A 28 11.17 10.90 7.52
C VAL A 28 11.63 9.53 6.97
N PRO A 29 12.87 9.05 7.15
CA PRO A 29 13.30 7.77 6.57
C PRO A 29 12.62 6.56 7.21
N VAL A 30 12.39 6.59 8.53
CA VAL A 30 11.75 5.49 9.28
C VAL A 30 10.26 5.44 8.96
N ALA A 31 9.59 6.60 8.90
CA ALA A 31 8.18 6.67 8.54
C ALA A 31 7.90 6.16 7.11
N VAL A 32 8.80 6.40 6.16
CA VAL A 32 8.67 5.86 4.80
C VAL A 32 8.88 4.33 4.79
N ALA A 33 9.84 3.81 5.56
CA ALA A 33 10.05 2.37 5.69
C ALA A 33 8.81 1.67 6.27
N ASP A 34 8.24 2.20 7.35
CA ASP A 34 7.03 1.66 7.97
C ASP A 34 5.85 1.64 6.99
N LEU A 35 5.68 2.70 6.19
CA LEU A 35 4.63 2.77 5.18
C LEU A 35 4.86 1.81 4.01
N ARG A 36 6.11 1.54 3.62
CA ARG A 36 6.44 0.51 2.62
C ARG A 36 6.12 -0.88 3.16
N ASP A 37 6.43 -1.16 4.41
CA ASP A 37 6.13 -2.43 5.07
C ASP A 37 4.61 -2.62 5.21
N GLU A 38 3.88 -1.56 5.58
CA GLU A 38 2.41 -1.60 5.62
C GLU A 38 1.83 -1.85 4.22
N ARG A 39 2.35 -1.20 3.18
CA ARG A 39 1.94 -1.45 1.79
C ARG A 39 2.20 -2.90 1.40
N ALA A 40 3.34 -3.47 1.75
CA ALA A 40 3.67 -4.87 1.47
C ALA A 40 2.73 -5.84 2.19
N ALA A 41 2.44 -5.58 3.47
CA ALA A 41 1.50 -6.38 4.25
C ALA A 41 0.09 -6.36 3.64
N LEU A 42 -0.41 -5.20 3.22
CA LEU A 42 -1.72 -5.08 2.58
C LEU A 42 -1.81 -5.81 1.24
N LEU A 43 -0.71 -5.82 0.47
CA LEU A 43 -0.64 -6.58 -0.79
C LEU A 43 -0.62 -8.09 -0.53
N ASP A 44 0.03 -8.52 0.54
CA ASP A 44 0.05 -9.92 0.95
C ASP A 44 -1.32 -10.39 1.44
N GLU A 45 -2.00 -9.58 2.25
CA GLU A 45 -3.36 -9.84 2.72
C GLU A 45 -4.35 -9.95 1.54
N LEU A 46 -4.24 -9.06 0.53
CA LEU A 46 -5.03 -9.15 -0.70
C LEU A 46 -4.80 -10.47 -1.46
N ARG A 47 -3.55 -10.97 -1.46
CA ARG A 47 -3.20 -12.24 -2.08
C ARG A 47 -3.80 -13.41 -1.31
N GLU A 48 -3.71 -13.41 0.01
CA GLU A 48 -4.33 -14.43 0.88
C GLU A 48 -5.84 -14.52 0.66
N ILE A 49 -6.53 -13.38 0.58
CA ILE A 49 -7.97 -13.33 0.28
C ILE A 49 -8.30 -13.94 -1.09
N ASP A 50 -7.49 -13.65 -2.10
CA ASP A 50 -7.68 -14.24 -3.43
C ASP A 50 -7.44 -15.75 -3.41
N GLU A 51 -6.44 -16.23 -2.65
CA GLU A 51 -6.18 -17.66 -2.45
C GLU A 51 -7.32 -18.35 -1.67
N ASP A 52 -7.87 -17.71 -0.64
CA ASP A 52 -9.01 -18.18 0.13
C ASP A 52 -10.27 -18.31 -0.73
N ALA A 53 -10.51 -17.33 -1.61
CA ALA A 53 -11.63 -17.37 -2.53
C ALA A 53 -11.48 -18.49 -3.57
N LEU A 54 -10.27 -18.69 -4.10
CA LEU A 54 -9.97 -19.79 -5.03
C LEU A 54 -10.11 -21.16 -4.36
N ALA A 55 -9.75 -21.26 -3.08
CA ALA A 55 -9.92 -22.45 -2.27
C ALA A 55 -11.38 -22.68 -1.82
N GLY A 56 -12.30 -21.74 -2.10
CA GLY A 56 -13.69 -21.82 -1.67
C GLY A 56 -13.89 -21.68 -0.16
N ARG A 57 -12.92 -21.12 0.56
CA ARG A 57 -12.99 -20.88 2.02
C ARG A 57 -13.85 -19.66 2.36
N ILE A 58 -13.95 -18.71 1.44
CA ILE A 58 -14.77 -17.50 1.56
C ILE A 58 -15.70 -17.35 0.36
N THR A 59 -16.78 -16.58 0.52
CA THR A 59 -17.70 -16.32 -0.59
C THR A 59 -17.16 -15.23 -1.52
N ALA A 60 -17.75 -15.12 -2.71
CA ALA A 60 -17.41 -14.04 -3.64
C ALA A 60 -17.79 -12.64 -3.10
N GLU A 61 -18.83 -12.57 -2.26
CA GLU A 61 -19.26 -11.32 -1.63
C GLU A 61 -18.26 -10.89 -0.55
N ASP A 62 -17.85 -11.83 0.33
CA ASP A 62 -16.80 -11.58 1.33
C ASP A 62 -15.49 -11.10 0.68
N ARG A 63 -15.11 -11.73 -0.44
CA ARG A 63 -13.94 -11.32 -1.23
C ARG A 63 -14.07 -9.88 -1.72
N LEU A 64 -15.22 -9.50 -2.26
CA LEU A 64 -15.44 -8.14 -2.79
C LEU A 64 -15.38 -7.10 -1.68
N ASP A 65 -15.97 -7.38 -0.53
CA ASP A 65 -15.96 -6.48 0.62
C ASP A 65 -14.56 -6.32 1.20
N ALA A 66 -13.82 -7.42 1.35
CA ALA A 66 -12.42 -7.38 1.78
C ALA A 66 -11.55 -6.58 0.80
N ARG A 67 -11.73 -6.76 -0.52
CA ARG A 67 -11.01 -5.97 -1.54
C ARG A 67 -11.35 -4.48 -1.49
N ARG A 68 -12.59 -4.10 -1.20
CA ARG A 68 -12.98 -2.68 -1.06
C ARG A 68 -12.29 -2.05 0.14
N GLN A 69 -12.33 -2.72 1.28
CA GLN A 69 -11.73 -2.22 2.52
C GLN A 69 -10.21 -2.10 2.39
N LEU A 70 -9.53 -3.15 1.94
CA LEU A 70 -8.07 -3.14 1.75
C LEU A 70 -7.65 -2.17 0.65
N GLY A 71 -8.42 -2.08 -0.44
CA GLY A 71 -8.15 -1.12 -1.52
C GLY A 71 -8.20 0.33 -1.06
N GLN A 72 -9.12 0.68 -0.16
CA GLN A 72 -9.17 2.02 0.44
C GLN A 72 -7.93 2.30 1.29
N ARG A 73 -7.54 1.34 2.14
CA ARG A 73 -6.34 1.48 2.99
C ARG A 73 -5.05 1.57 2.17
N LEU A 74 -4.92 0.73 1.15
CA LEU A 74 -3.77 0.73 0.23
C LEU A 74 -3.64 2.06 -0.51
N ARG A 75 -4.78 2.68 -0.90
CA ARG A 75 -4.78 4.02 -1.51
C ARG A 75 -4.23 5.06 -0.54
N SER A 76 -4.71 5.08 0.70
CA SER A 76 -4.23 6.02 1.73
C SER A 76 -2.74 5.85 2.02
N VAL A 77 -2.23 4.62 2.13
CA VAL A 77 -0.80 4.35 2.32
C VAL A 77 0.03 4.80 1.12
N THR A 78 -0.48 4.56 -0.10
CA THR A 78 0.20 4.99 -1.34
C THR A 78 0.23 6.51 -1.48
N GLU A 79 -0.85 7.19 -1.09
CA GLU A 79 -0.91 8.66 -1.04
C GLU A 79 0.06 9.22 0.00
N ALA A 80 0.12 8.63 1.20
CA ALA A 80 1.09 9.03 2.23
C ALA A 80 2.54 8.83 1.76
N LEU A 81 2.85 7.72 1.08
CA LEU A 81 4.16 7.49 0.47
C LEU A 81 4.47 8.55 -0.61
N ARG A 82 3.51 8.87 -1.48
CA ARG A 82 3.67 9.92 -2.50
C ARG A 82 3.95 11.28 -1.88
N ASP A 83 3.23 11.65 -0.83
CA ASP A 83 3.41 12.92 -0.12
C ASP A 83 4.80 13.03 0.53
N LEU A 84 5.40 11.89 0.89
CA LEU A 84 6.77 11.78 1.39
C LEU A 84 7.84 11.73 0.29
N GLY A 85 7.46 11.91 -0.98
CA GLY A 85 8.37 11.94 -2.13
C GLY A 85 8.63 10.58 -2.77
N GLU A 86 7.97 9.52 -2.30
CA GLU A 86 8.02 8.20 -2.92
C GLU A 86 7.10 8.21 -4.16
N SER A 87 7.64 8.57 -5.33
CA SER A 87 6.90 8.33 -6.56
C SER A 87 6.77 6.82 -6.76
N PRO A 88 5.58 6.29 -7.11
CA PRO A 88 5.51 4.92 -7.58
C PRO A 88 6.47 4.84 -8.76
N ASP A 89 7.40 3.88 -8.71
CA ASP A 89 8.36 3.59 -9.76
C ASP A 89 7.60 3.20 -11.03
N VAL A 90 7.06 4.21 -11.71
CA VAL A 90 6.59 4.13 -13.07
C VAL A 90 7.87 4.13 -13.86
N ALA A 91 8.34 2.93 -14.19
CA ALA A 91 9.44 2.74 -15.12
C ALA A 91 9.24 3.75 -16.27
N PRO A 92 10.22 4.62 -16.55
CA PRO A 92 10.08 5.61 -17.61
C PRO A 92 9.69 4.85 -18.88
N PRO A 93 8.70 5.34 -19.67
CA PRO A 93 8.36 4.68 -20.91
C PRO A 93 9.67 4.52 -21.68
N ALA A 94 10.07 3.26 -21.86
CA ALA A 94 11.23 2.89 -22.65
C ALA A 94 11.10 3.70 -23.93
N ARG A 95 12.05 4.63 -24.13
CA ARG A 95 12.04 5.61 -25.22
C ARG A 95 11.57 4.87 -26.46
N ALA A 96 10.34 5.16 -26.89
CA ALA A 96 9.84 4.65 -28.14
C ALA A 96 10.91 5.04 -29.16
N SER A 97 11.55 4.02 -29.71
CA SER A 97 12.63 4.13 -30.67
C SER A 97 12.30 5.25 -31.64
N ALA A 98 13.16 6.26 -31.68
CA ALA A 98 13.11 7.27 -32.73
C ALA A 98 12.93 6.51 -34.06
N PRO A 99 11.88 6.80 -34.85
CA PRO A 99 11.79 6.22 -36.17
C PRO A 99 13.08 6.58 -36.92
N PRO A 100 13.73 5.63 -37.61
CA PRO A 100 14.91 5.95 -38.39
C PRO A 100 14.55 7.07 -39.36
N ALA A 101 15.41 8.10 -39.42
CA ALA A 101 15.29 9.17 -40.39
C ALA A 101 15.05 8.55 -41.78
N PRO A 102 14.02 8.97 -42.53
CA PRO A 102 13.92 8.57 -43.93
C PRO A 102 15.13 9.18 -44.65
N GLY A 103 16.08 8.32 -45.00
CA GLY A 103 17.11 8.65 -45.96
C GLY A 103 16.48 8.84 -47.34
N ASP A 104 17.00 9.84 -48.06
CA ASP A 104 17.39 9.74 -49.46
C ASP A 104 16.43 9.07 -50.45
N GLU A 105 15.15 9.42 -50.48
CA GLU A 105 14.26 9.02 -51.59
C GLU A 105 13.21 10.10 -51.91
N GLU A 106 13.58 11.27 -52.43
CA GLU A 106 12.82 11.86 -53.56
C GLU A 106 13.56 13.02 -54.24
N ARG A 107 13.67 12.87 -55.56
CA ARG A 107 14.36 13.74 -56.52
C ARG A 107 13.58 15.02 -56.79
N ALA A 108 14.29 16.16 -56.91
CA ALA A 108 14.11 17.15 -57.98
C ALA A 108 15.29 18.14 -57.99
#